data_AF-A0A2D6FK61-F1
#
_entry.id   AF-A0A2D6FK61-F1
#
_cell.length_a   1.000
_cell.length_b   1.000
_cell.length_c   1.000
_cell.angle_alpha   90.00
_cell.angle_beta   90.00
_cell.angle_gamma   90.00
#
_symmetry.space_group_name_H-M   'P 1'
#
loop_
_entity.id
_entity.type
_entity.pdbx_description
1 polymer ?
#
loop_
_entity_poly.entity_id
_entity_poly.type
_entity_poly.pdbx_seq_one_letter_code
_entity_poly.pdbx_strand_id
1 'polypeptide(L)' 'MKVGDLVEVRRGTDDPRLPKNRIGLIIDTEFEPPIGFKPKKLDVAKVLFSNGETLEFHRDYLFVVSKNNA' A
#
# COMPACT_ATOMS: atom_id res chain seq x y z
N MET A 1 -7.28 0.03 -7.14
CA MET A 1 -6.02 0.56 -6.61
C MET A 1 -4.92 0.16 -7.54
N LYS A 2 -4.20 1.13 -8.07
CA LYS A 2 -3.02 0.95 -8.92
C LYS A 2 -1.88 1.86 -8.45
N VAL A 3 -0.70 1.64 -8.99
CA VAL A 3 0.44 2.55 -8.82
C VAL A 3 0.03 3.98 -9.19
N GLY A 4 0.37 4.93 -8.32
CA GLY A 4 0.02 6.34 -8.42
C GLY A 4 -1.27 6.74 -7.68
N ASP A 5 -2.09 5.80 -7.22
CA ASP A 5 -3.26 6.14 -6.40
C ASP A 5 -2.82 6.63 -5.01
N LEU A 6 -3.50 7.67 -4.50
CA LEU A 6 -3.32 8.14 -3.13
C LEU A 6 -4.27 7.36 -2.21
N VAL A 7 -3.72 6.79 -1.14
CA VAL A 7 -4.46 5.94 -0.22
C VAL A 7 -4.28 6.36 1.24
N GLU A 8 -5.30 6.08 2.05
CA GLU A 8 -5.26 6.18 3.51
C GLU A 8 -5.25 4.79 4.12
N VAL A 9 -4.38 4.56 5.10
CA VAL A 9 -4.32 3.30 5.85
C VAL A 9 -5.38 3.28 6.94
N ARG A 10 -6.19 2.21 6.99
CA ARG A 10 -7.22 1.97 7.99
C ARG A 10 -6.68 2.12 9.41
N ARG A 11 -7.50 2.67 10.31
CA ARG A 11 -7.19 2.74 11.76
C ARG A 11 -7.16 1.32 12.35
N GLY A 12 -6.19 1.07 13.23
CA GLY A 12 -5.99 -0.23 13.90
C GLY A 12 -4.73 -0.99 13.45
N THR A 13 -4.04 -0.53 12.40
CA THR A 13 -2.65 -0.92 12.13
C THR A 13 -1.72 0.08 12.81
N ASP A 14 -1.11 -0.30 13.93
CA ASP A 14 -0.14 0.54 14.62
C ASP A 14 1.28 0.09 14.25
N ASP A 15 1.91 0.87 13.37
CA ASP A 15 3.33 0.77 13.05
C ASP A 15 3.99 2.12 13.42
N PRO A 16 5.10 2.14 14.17
CA PRO A 16 5.78 3.37 14.56
C PRO A 16 6.28 4.22 13.38
N ARG A 17 6.42 3.62 12.19
CA ARG A 17 6.83 4.29 10.96
C ARG A 17 5.67 4.98 10.23
N LEU A 18 4.42 4.74 10.64
CA LEU A 18 3.26 5.37 10.02
C LEU A 18 3.15 6.85 10.43
N PRO A 19 3.04 7.80 9.48
CA PRO A 19 2.80 9.20 9.80
C PRO A 19 1.39 9.41 10.37
N LYS A 20 1.19 10.50 11.12
CA LYS A 20 -0.09 10.80 11.80
C LYS A 20 -1.30 10.86 10.86
N ASN A 21 -1.13 11.32 9.63
CA ASN A 21 -2.20 11.42 8.64
C ASN A 21 -2.50 10.09 7.94
N ARG A 22 -1.60 9.09 8.03
CA ARG A 22 -1.73 7.76 7.42
C ARG A 22 -2.01 7.78 5.91
N ILE A 23 -1.67 8.88 5.22
CA ILE A 23 -1.84 9.04 3.78
C ILE A 23 -0.52 8.74 3.08
N GLY A 24 -0.58 7.94 2.03
CA GLY A 24 0.57 7.61 1.20
C GLY A 24 0.20 7.32 -0.25
N LEU A 25 1.23 7.19 -1.08
CA LEU A 25 1.13 6.93 -2.51
C LEU A 25 1.44 5.46 -2.78
N ILE A 26 0.61 4.77 -3.57
CA ILE A 26 0.96 3.42 -4.03
C ILE A 26 2.10 3.54 -5.05
N ILE A 27 3.23 2.92 -4.75
CA ILE A 27 4.40 2.89 -5.64
C ILE A 27 4.63 1.53 -6.28
N ASP A 28 4.06 0.46 -5.72
CA ASP A 28 4.15 -0.89 -6.26
C ASP A 28 2.90 -1.71 -5.89
N THR A 29 2.52 -2.63 -6.77
CA THR A 29 1.41 -3.57 -6.57
C THR A 29 1.74 -4.99 -7.02
N GLU A 30 2.95 -5.22 -7.54
CA GLU A 30 3.36 -6.55 -7.99
C GLU A 30 4.06 -7.28 -6.85
N PHE A 31 3.59 -8.49 -6.56
CA PHE A 31 4.29 -9.42 -5.69
C PHE A 31 4.78 -10.56 -6.58
N GLU A 32 6.09 -10.65 -6.78
CA GLU A 32 6.70 -11.85 -7.35
C GLU A 32 6.74 -12.92 -6.26
N PRO A 33 5.94 -14.00 -6.35
CA PRO A 33 6.08 -15.09 -5.41
C PRO A 33 7.46 -15.75 -5.57
N PRO A 34 8.07 -16.24 -4.48
CA PRO A 34 9.25 -17.09 -4.57
C PRO A 34 9.01 -18.27 -5.51
N ILE A 35 10.03 -18.63 -6.30
CA ILE A 35 9.98 -19.72 -7.28
C ILE A 35 9.40 -21.00 -6.64
N GLY A 36 8.30 -21.50 -7.18
CA GLY A 36 7.60 -22.71 -6.68
C GLY A 36 6.32 -22.44 -5.88
N PHE A 37 6.03 -21.19 -5.51
CA PHE A 37 4.73 -20.83 -4.94
C PHE A 37 3.76 -20.37 -6.03
N LYS A 38 2.60 -21.05 -6.14
CA LYS A 38 1.48 -20.51 -6.92
C LYS A 38 1.03 -19.21 -6.25
N PRO A 39 0.95 -18.09 -6.98
CA PRO A 39 0.42 -16.86 -6.41
C PRO A 39 -1.04 -17.09 -6.06
N LYS A 40 -1.34 -17.33 -4.78
CA LYS A 40 -2.55 -16.74 -4.21
C LYS A 40 -2.34 -15.26 -4.46
N LYS A 41 -3.19 -14.61 -5.27
CA LYS A 41 -3.13 -13.17 -5.53
C LYS A 41 -3.00 -12.46 -4.19
N LEU A 42 -1.78 -12.18 -3.77
CA LEU A 42 -1.50 -11.50 -2.52
C LEU A 42 -1.80 -10.05 -2.87
N ASP A 43 -2.99 -9.62 -2.45
CA ASP A 43 -3.51 -8.29 -2.72
C ASP A 43 -2.79 -7.31 -1.79
N VAL A 44 -1.48 -7.14 -2.00
CA VAL A 44 -0.58 -6.28 -1.23
C VAL A 44 -0.18 -5.11 -2.12
N ALA A 45 -0.02 -3.93 -1.51
CA ALA A 45 0.46 -2.73 -2.16
C ALA A 45 1.57 -2.11 -1.32
N LYS A 46 2.61 -1.62 -1.99
CA LYS A 46 3.70 -0.86 -1.37
C LYS A 46 3.34 0.62 -1.40
N VAL A 47 3.35 1.25 -0.23
CA VAL A 47 2.88 2.62 -0.02
C VAL A 47 4.03 3.49 0.49
N LEU A 48 4.31 4.58 -0.22
CA LEU A 48 5.26 5.62 0.16
C LEU A 48 4.55 6.71 0.97
N PHE A 49 5.07 7.02 2.15
CA PHE A 49 4.52 8.02 3.05
C PHE A 49 5.30 9.33 2.99
N SER A 50 4.67 10.41 3.48
CA SER A 50 5.27 11.76 3.47
C SER A 50 6.51 11.91 4.35
N ASN A 51 6.76 10.97 5.27
CA ASN A 51 7.98 10.90 6.08
C ASN A 51 9.13 10.17 5.37
N GLY A 52 8.94 9.72 4.12
CA GLY A 52 9.94 8.98 3.35
C GLY A 52 9.93 7.46 3.61
N GLU A 53 9.17 7.00 4.60
CA GLU A 53 9.03 5.57 4.88
C GLU A 53 8.17 4.89 3.82
N THR A 54 8.50 3.62 3.54
CA THR A 54 7.73 2.79 2.62
C THR A 54 7.31 1.51 3.31
N LEU A 55 6.01 1.22 3.30
CA LEU A 55 5.44 0.06 3.99
C LEU A 55 4.52 -0.72 3.05
N GLU A 56 4.34 -2.00 3.35
CA GLU A 56 3.49 -2.90 2.58
C GLU A 56 2.17 -3.15 3.33
N PHE A 57 1.05 -3.01 2.63
CA PHE A 57 -0.28 -3.23 3.19
C PHE A 57 -1.10 -4.14 2.29
N HIS A 58 -1.87 -5.05 2.89
CA HIS A 58 -2.97 -5.66 2.17
C HIS A 58 -3.98 -4.58 1.76
N ARG A 59 -4.53 -4.70 0.55
CA ARG A 59 -5.48 -3.72 0.01
C ARG A 59 -6.73 -3.56 0.86
N ASP A 60 -7.10 -4.56 1.65
CA ASP A 60 -8.20 -4.51 2.62
C ASP A 60 -7.99 -3.46 3.73
N TYR A 61 -6.75 -3.01 3.96
CA TYR A 61 -6.41 -1.96 4.90
C TYR A 61 -6.21 -0.59 4.24
N LEU A 62 -6.45 -0.46 2.94
CA LEU A 62 -6.23 0.77 2.18
C LEU A 62 -7.55 1.33 1.64
N PHE A 63 -7.75 2.63 1.85
CA PHE A 63 -8.86 3.38 1.26
C PHE A 63 -8.34 4.34 0.21
N VAL A 64 -8.91 4.32 -0.99
CA VAL A 64 -8.52 5.28 -2.04
C VAL A 64 -9.04 6.66 -1.68
N VAL A 65 -8.12 7.61 -1.51
CA VAL A 65 -8.41 9.03 -1.29
C VAL A 65 -8.49 9.77 -2.62
N SER A 66 -7.58 9.45 -3.55
CA SER A 66 -7.57 10.02 -4.90
C SER A 66 -7.06 8.99 -5.90
N LYS A 67 -7.72 8.92 -7.06
CA LYS A 67 -7.33 8.03 -8.16
C LYS A 67 -6.42 8.78 -9.12
N ASN A 68 -5.34 8.12 -9.52
CA ASN A 68 -4.56 8.59 -10.64
C ASN A 68 -5.27 8.20 -11.95
N ASN A 69 -5.84 9.18 -12.64
CA ASN A 69 -6.54 8.97 -13.92
C ASN A 69 -5.63 9.06 -15.14
N ALA A 70 -4.32 9.23 -14.93
CA ALA A 70 -3.32 9.13 -15.99
C ALA A 70 -3.22 7.70 -16.53
#